data_AF-A0A6J3KDC1-F1
#
_entry.id   AF-A0A6J3KDC1-F1
#
_cell.length_a   1.000
_cell.length_b   1.000
_cell.length_c   1.000
_cell.angle_alpha   90.00
_cell.angle_beta   90.00
_cell.angle_gamma   90.00
#
_symmetry.space_group_name_H-M   'P 1'
#
loop_
_entity.id
_entity.type
_entity.pdbx_description
1 polymer ?
#
loop_
_entity_poly.entity_id
_entity_poly.type
_entity_poly.pdbx_seq_one_letter_code
_entity_poly.pdbx_strand_id
1 'polypeptide(L)'
;MVRKSILVYDLLRSEQPPDGFTEKEIVEQISAKHDILAGKALRKQVAVALRRGVDFGIIAKRNNRFRFDLDNAKLSTARRETSSRRNRSRGKNKVRSVKRRTKSRQRPNNTRSKSRNQKRPIPSPNLPKSWTPNKRNLADEPLSKVKKI
;
A
#
# COMPACT_ATOMS: atom_id res chain seq x y z
N MET A 1 -8.63 -20.38 3.84
CA MET A 1 -9.25 -19.04 3.89
C MET A 1 -9.09 -18.37 2.53
N VAL A 2 -10.17 -18.15 1.77
CA VAL A 2 -10.10 -17.59 0.41
C VAL A 2 -9.74 -16.09 0.50
N ARG A 3 -8.76 -15.65 -0.31
CA ARG A 3 -8.39 -14.23 -0.38
C ARG A 3 -9.48 -13.47 -1.10
N LYS A 4 -10.28 -12.67 -0.37
CA LYS A 4 -11.38 -11.89 -0.96
C LYS A 4 -10.96 -10.85 -2.01
N SER A 5 -9.66 -10.54 -2.10
CA SER A 5 -9.14 -9.71 -3.19
C SER A 5 -9.28 -10.39 -4.55
N ILE A 6 -9.21 -11.72 -4.62
CA ILE A 6 -9.38 -12.47 -5.88
C ILE A 6 -10.80 -12.29 -6.41
N LEU A 7 -11.80 -12.33 -5.54
CA LEU A 7 -13.21 -12.14 -5.90
C LEU A 7 -13.47 -10.77 -6.57
N VAL A 8 -12.76 -9.72 -6.13
CA VAL A 8 -12.84 -8.40 -6.76
C VAL A 8 -12.29 -8.43 -8.18
N TYR A 9 -11.14 -9.10 -8.39
CA TYR A 9 -10.55 -9.19 -9.72
C TYR A 9 -11.37 -10.07 -10.65
N ASP A 10 -11.86 -11.21 -10.17
CA ASP A 10 -12.70 -12.12 -10.95
C ASP A 10 -13.97 -11.41 -11.40
N LEU A 11 -14.61 -10.65 -10.51
CA LEU A 11 -15.78 -9.85 -10.84
C LEU A 11 -15.51 -8.80 -11.92
N LEU A 12 -14.45 -8.00 -11.74
CA LEU A 12 -14.10 -6.95 -12.70
C LEU A 12 -13.66 -7.52 -14.05
N ARG A 13 -13.09 -8.72 -14.06
CA ARG A 13 -12.65 -9.43 -15.25
C ARG A 13 -13.81 -10.08 -16.01
N SER A 14 -14.83 -10.60 -15.32
CA SER A 14 -15.96 -11.29 -15.95
C SER A 14 -17.00 -10.33 -16.53
N GLU A 15 -17.36 -9.28 -15.79
CA GLU A 15 -18.51 -8.43 -16.15
C GLU A 15 -18.15 -7.25 -17.08
N GLN A 16 -16.88 -6.80 -17.08
CA GLN A 16 -16.31 -5.73 -17.92
C GLN A 16 -17.28 -4.61 -18.41
N PRO A 17 -17.97 -3.88 -17.51
CA PRO A 17 -18.88 -2.84 -17.96
C PRO A 17 -18.14 -1.67 -18.63
N PRO A 18 -18.75 -1.02 -19.63
CA PRO A 18 -18.15 0.11 -20.36
C PRO A 18 -17.83 1.29 -19.44
N ASP A 19 -18.62 1.50 -18.39
CA ASP A 19 -18.38 2.59 -17.44
C ASP A 19 -17.64 2.17 -16.16
N GLY A 20 -17.50 0.87 -15.89
CA GLY A 20 -16.95 0.35 -14.63
C GLY A 20 -17.95 0.23 -13.49
N PHE A 21 -17.49 -0.30 -12.37
CA PHE A 21 -18.31 -0.44 -11.16
C PHE A 21 -17.92 0.55 -10.07
N THR A 22 -18.90 1.00 -9.30
CA THR A 22 -18.63 1.69 -8.03
C THR A 22 -18.21 0.69 -6.95
N GLU A 23 -17.52 1.15 -5.91
CA GLU A 23 -17.14 0.29 -4.78
C GLU A 23 -18.35 -0.39 -4.13
N LYS A 24 -19.50 0.31 -4.07
CA LYS A 24 -20.74 -0.21 -3.49
C LYS A 24 -21.30 -1.37 -4.31
N GLU A 25 -21.40 -1.19 -5.63
CA GLU A 25 -21.84 -2.23 -6.56
C GLU A 25 -20.95 -3.47 -6.50
N ILE A 26 -19.64 -3.29 -6.40
CA ILE A 26 -18.69 -4.41 -6.27
C ILE A 26 -18.97 -5.20 -4.99
N VAL A 27 -19.20 -4.51 -3.87
CA VAL A 27 -19.52 -5.18 -2.60
C VAL A 27 -20.83 -5.94 -2.69
N GLU A 28 -21.85 -5.34 -3.31
CA GLU A 28 -23.18 -5.94 -3.48
C GLU A 28 -23.12 -7.20 -4.37
N GLN A 29 -22.45 -7.12 -5.52
CA GLN A 29 -22.30 -8.27 -6.41
C GLN A 29 -21.46 -9.39 -5.78
N ILE A 30 -20.40 -9.06 -5.03
CA ILE A 30 -19.62 -10.08 -4.30
C ILE A 30 -20.47 -10.72 -3.21
N SER A 31 -21.30 -9.95 -2.49
CA SER A 31 -22.19 -10.51 -1.48
C SER A 31 -23.23 -11.44 -2.10
N ALA A 32 -23.81 -11.06 -3.23
CA ALA A 32 -24.83 -11.84 -3.93
C ALA A 32 -24.28 -13.14 -4.54
N LYS A 33 -23.09 -13.10 -5.17
CA LYS A 33 -22.50 -14.26 -5.84
C LYS A 33 -21.89 -15.30 -4.91
N HIS A 34 -21.38 -14.86 -3.75
CA HIS A 34 -20.60 -15.74 -2.85
C HIS A 34 -21.25 -15.95 -1.48
N ASP A 35 -22.48 -15.47 -1.29
CA ASP A 35 -23.22 -15.51 -0.03
C ASP A 35 -22.39 -14.98 1.17
N ILE A 36 -21.78 -13.81 0.98
CA ILE A 36 -20.93 -13.16 1.98
C ILE A 36 -21.67 -11.97 2.56
N LEU A 37 -21.79 -11.91 3.89
CA LEU A 37 -22.33 -10.74 4.59
C LEU A 37 -21.61 -9.44 4.18
N ALA A 38 -22.38 -8.47 3.69
CA ALA A 38 -21.93 -7.15 3.25
C ALA A 38 -21.54 -6.21 4.41
N GLY A 39 -20.71 -6.71 5.33
CA GLY A 39 -20.26 -5.99 6.52
C GLY A 39 -19.06 -5.07 6.27
N LYS A 40 -18.66 -4.35 7.33
CA LYS A 40 -17.51 -3.43 7.33
C LYS A 40 -16.19 -4.10 6.93
N ALA A 41 -16.02 -5.37 7.28
CA ALA A 41 -14.83 -6.15 6.94
C ALA A 41 -14.71 -6.38 5.43
N LEU A 42 -15.81 -6.72 4.75
CA LEU A 42 -15.83 -6.93 3.31
C LEU A 42 -15.51 -5.63 2.57
N ARG A 43 -16.17 -4.53 2.95
CA ARG A 43 -15.91 -3.20 2.36
C ARG A 43 -14.44 -2.81 2.48
N LYS A 44 -13.83 -2.98 3.66
CA LYS A 44 -12.39 -2.70 3.85
C LYS A 44 -11.50 -3.58 2.97
N GLN A 45 -11.83 -4.86 2.80
CA GLN A 45 -11.09 -5.77 1.95
C GLN A 45 -11.21 -5.39 0.47
N VAL A 46 -12.40 -5.02 0.01
CA VAL A 46 -12.66 -4.52 -1.35
C VAL A 46 -11.89 -3.22 -1.59
N ALA A 47 -11.99 -2.23 -0.70
CA ALA A 47 -11.25 -0.97 -0.81
C ALA A 47 -9.73 -1.18 -0.92
N VAL A 48 -9.17 -2.09 -0.11
CA VAL A 48 -7.74 -2.43 -0.17
C VAL A 48 -7.39 -3.15 -1.47
N ALA A 49 -8.25 -4.07 -1.95
CA ALA A 49 -8.04 -4.77 -3.21
C ALA A 49 -8.06 -3.80 -4.39
N LEU A 50 -9.02 -2.88 -4.44
CA LEU A 50 -9.13 -1.85 -5.48
C LEU A 50 -7.92 -0.91 -5.47
N ARG A 51 -7.51 -0.42 -4.30
CA ARG A 51 -6.31 0.42 -4.18
C ARG A 51 -5.07 -0.32 -4.69
N ARG A 52 -4.87 -1.57 -4.26
CA ARG A 52 -3.76 -2.39 -4.73
C ARG A 52 -3.85 -2.67 -6.21
N GLY A 53 -5.03 -2.92 -6.76
CA GLY A 53 -5.23 -3.13 -8.19
C GLY A 53 -4.88 -1.90 -9.03
N VAL A 54 -5.16 -0.70 -8.51
CA VAL A 54 -4.72 0.57 -9.12
C VAL A 54 -3.21 0.76 -8.99
N ASP A 55 -2.63 0.54 -7.79
CA ASP A 55 -1.17 0.56 -7.59
C ASP A 55 -0.48 -0.45 -8.51
N PHE A 56 -1.18 -1.54 -8.80
CA PHE A 56 -0.76 -2.61 -9.67
C PHE A 56 -1.07 -2.36 -11.14
N GLY A 57 -1.69 -1.25 -11.53
CA GLY A 57 -2.02 -0.96 -12.93
C GLY A 57 -2.88 -2.02 -13.62
N ILE A 58 -3.56 -2.89 -12.87
CA ILE A 58 -4.50 -3.90 -13.40
C ILE A 58 -5.93 -3.39 -13.35
N ILE A 59 -6.20 -2.39 -12.51
CA ILE A 59 -7.49 -1.72 -12.40
C ILE A 59 -7.29 -0.24 -12.75
N ALA A 60 -8.09 0.26 -13.68
CA ALA A 60 -8.21 1.69 -13.96
C ALA A 60 -9.31 2.30 -13.09
N LYS A 61 -9.04 3.47 -12.49
CA LYS A 61 -10.04 4.26 -11.76
C LYS A 61 -10.41 5.50 -12.56
N ARG A 62 -11.69 5.65 -12.91
CA ARG A 62 -12.23 6.86 -13.58
C ARG A 62 -13.53 7.27 -12.89
N ASN A 63 -13.65 8.55 -12.49
CA ASN A 63 -14.88 9.09 -11.87
C ASN A 63 -15.44 8.23 -10.72
N ASN A 64 -14.57 7.73 -9.82
CA ASN A 64 -14.92 6.81 -8.73
C ASN A 64 -15.49 5.44 -9.15
N ARG A 65 -15.38 5.09 -10.43
CA ARG A 65 -15.66 3.77 -10.96
C ARG A 65 -14.35 3.04 -11.25
N PHE A 66 -14.39 1.72 -11.11
CA PHE A 66 -13.26 0.82 -11.26
C PHE A 66 -13.51 -0.11 -12.44
N ARG A 67 -12.48 -0.28 -13.28
CA ARG A 67 -12.52 -1.06 -14.52
C ARG A 67 -11.30 -1.96 -14.58
N PHE A 68 -11.44 -3.15 -15.13
CA PHE A 68 -10.28 -3.98 -15.45
C PHE A 68 -9.59 -3.43 -16.70
N ASP A 69 -8.28 -3.25 -16.64
CA ASP A 69 -7.47 -2.69 -17.72
C ASP A 69 -6.52 -3.76 -18.25
N LEU A 70 -6.84 -4.33 -19.41
CA LEU A 70 -6.08 -5.42 -20.04
C LEU A 70 -4.73 -4.95 -20.58
N ASP A 71 -4.64 -3.69 -21.00
CA ASP A 71 -3.45 -3.14 -21.67
C ASP A 71 -2.39 -2.73 -20.65
N ASN A 72 -2.81 -2.10 -19.55
CA ASN A 72 -1.89 -1.76 -18.45
C ASN A 72 -1.51 -2.97 -17.58
N ALA A 73 -2.36 -4.00 -17.51
CA ALA A 73 -2.06 -5.21 -16.76
C ALA A 73 -0.81 -5.94 -17.26
N LYS A 74 -0.60 -6.00 -18.59
CA LYS A 74 0.57 -6.64 -19.21
C LYS A 74 1.87 -5.87 -18.99
N LEU A 75 1.80 -4.54 -18.88
CA LEU A 75 2.97 -3.66 -18.70
C LEU A 75 3.42 -3.56 -17.24
N SER A 76 2.51 -3.81 -16.30
CA SER A 76 2.76 -3.62 -14.86
C SER A 76 3.58 -4.74 -14.21
N THR A 77 3.45 -5.98 -14.68
CA THR A 77 4.31 -7.10 -14.25
C THR A 77 5.78 -6.79 -14.53
N ALA A 78 6.09 -6.21 -15.70
CA ALA A 78 7.45 -5.83 -16.08
C ALA A 78 8.03 -4.67 -15.23
N ARG A 79 7.21 -3.69 -14.83
CA ARG A 79 7.68 -2.51 -14.05
C ARG A 79 7.93 -2.77 -12.58
N ARG A 80 7.36 -3.84 -11.99
CA ARG A 80 7.42 -4.05 -10.54
C ARG A 80 8.68 -4.78 -10.07
N GLU A 81 9.35 -5.53 -10.94
CA GLU A 81 10.64 -6.15 -10.61
C GLU A 81 11.72 -5.10 -10.32
N THR A 82 11.63 -3.91 -10.92
CA THR A 82 12.64 -2.84 -10.77
C THR A 82 12.34 -1.84 -9.65
N SER A 83 11.11 -1.78 -9.14
CA SER A 83 10.63 -0.73 -8.23
C SER A 83 10.72 -1.09 -6.73
N SER A 84 10.75 -2.39 -6.38
CA SER A 84 10.72 -2.85 -4.98
C SER A 84 11.93 -2.39 -4.14
N ARG A 85 13.04 -1.98 -4.77
CA ARG A 85 14.26 -1.52 -4.08
C ARG A 85 14.26 -0.02 -3.71
N ARG A 86 13.36 0.82 -4.24
CA ARG A 86 13.58 2.29 -4.21
C ARG A 86 12.87 3.09 -3.12
N ASN A 87 11.94 2.52 -2.36
CA ASN A 87 11.09 3.31 -1.44
C ASN A 87 11.40 3.19 0.06
N ARG A 88 12.59 2.71 0.47
CA ARG A 88 13.00 2.71 1.89
C ARG A 88 13.87 3.89 2.33
N SER A 89 14.22 4.84 1.45
CA SER A 89 15.21 5.90 1.76
C SER A 89 14.72 7.35 1.59
N ARG A 90 13.43 7.65 1.77
CA ARG A 90 12.96 9.05 1.89
C ARG A 90 12.78 9.45 3.35
N GLY A 91 13.88 9.36 4.09
CA GLY A 91 14.06 9.99 5.39
C GLY A 91 14.89 11.26 5.25
N LYS A 92 14.34 12.37 5.75
CA LYS A 92 15.05 13.58 6.22
C LYS A 92 15.95 14.29 5.21
N ASN A 93 15.44 15.38 4.62
CA ASN A 93 16.16 16.65 4.47
C ASN A 93 15.19 17.72 3.93
N LYS A 94 14.56 18.48 4.84
CA LYS A 94 13.98 19.78 4.49
C LYS A 94 14.85 20.85 5.14
N VAL A 95 15.88 21.25 4.39
CA VAL A 95 16.81 22.32 4.72
C VAL A 95 16.02 23.64 4.81
N ARG A 96 16.35 24.40 5.86
CA ARG A 96 15.86 25.76 6.14
C ARG A 96 16.45 26.76 5.13
N SER A 97 15.57 27.46 4.41
CA SER A 97 15.68 28.85 3.91
C SER A 97 14.56 28.97 2.86
N VAL A 98 13.67 29.96 2.85
CA VAL A 98 13.94 31.34 2.46
C VAL A 98 12.79 32.21 2.99
N LYS A 99 13.18 33.32 3.61
CA LYS A 99 12.35 34.44 4.06
C LYS A 99 11.73 35.14 2.84
N ARG A 100 10.41 35.12 2.68
CA ARG A 100 9.67 36.11 1.85
C ARG A 100 8.48 36.64 2.65
N ARG A 101 8.55 37.92 2.98
CA ARG A 101 7.47 38.73 3.57
C ARG A 101 6.38 38.91 2.51
N THR A 102 5.17 38.47 2.80
CA THR A 102 3.95 38.98 2.16
C THR A 102 2.93 39.28 3.25
N LYS A 103 2.64 40.57 3.40
CA LYS A 103 1.66 41.14 4.32
C LYS A 103 0.27 40.90 3.72
N SER A 104 -0.50 39.96 4.27
CA SER A 104 -1.94 39.86 4.00
C SER A 104 -2.69 39.76 5.33
N ARG A 105 -3.58 40.73 5.58
CA ARG A 105 -4.47 40.80 6.75
C ARG A 105 -5.28 39.50 6.84
N GLN A 106 -5.14 38.77 7.95
CA GLN A 106 -6.04 37.67 8.29
C GLN A 106 -6.70 37.95 9.64
N ARG A 107 -8.04 37.88 9.63
CA ARG A 107 -8.95 38.01 10.77
C ARG A 107 -8.59 37.02 11.90
N PRO A 108 -8.91 37.33 13.17
CA PRO A 108 -8.58 36.48 14.29
C PRO A 108 -9.56 35.30 14.37
N ASN A 109 -9.11 34.09 14.01
CA ASN A 109 -9.83 32.88 14.37
C ASN A 109 -9.17 32.20 15.57
N ASN A 110 -9.84 32.39 16.70
CA ASN A 110 -9.69 31.68 17.95
C ASN A 110 -9.83 30.16 17.75
N THR A 111 -8.73 29.42 17.66
CA THR A 111 -8.73 27.98 17.97
C THR A 111 -7.46 27.59 18.71
N ARG A 112 -7.68 27.20 19.96
CA ARG A 112 -6.75 26.75 21.00
C ARG A 112 -5.95 25.53 20.53
N SER A 113 -4.76 25.73 19.97
CA SER A 113 -3.85 24.62 19.63
C SER A 113 -3.01 24.22 20.86
N LYS A 114 -3.49 23.24 21.63
CA LYS A 114 -2.66 22.50 22.59
C LYS A 114 -1.71 21.59 21.79
N SER A 115 -0.54 22.10 21.42
CA SER A 115 0.53 21.27 20.85
C SER A 115 1.06 20.32 21.94
N ARG A 116 0.51 19.11 22.01
CA ARG A 116 1.03 18.04 22.87
C ARG A 116 2.32 17.51 22.23
N ASN A 117 3.45 18.02 22.71
CA ASN A 117 4.79 17.65 22.28
C ASN A 117 5.07 16.16 22.62
N GLN A 118 4.86 15.23 21.67
CA GLN A 118 5.14 13.79 21.85
C GLN A 118 6.57 13.42 21.39
N LYS A 119 7.59 14.12 21.90
CA LYS A 119 8.98 13.68 21.74
C LYS A 119 9.38 12.84 22.95
N ARG A 120 8.89 11.60 23.04
CA ARG A 120 9.54 10.60 23.90
C ARG A 120 10.57 9.86 23.04
N PRO A 121 11.88 10.01 23.30
CA PRO A 121 12.88 9.21 22.62
C PRO A 121 12.71 7.75 23.03
N ILE A 122 12.62 6.85 22.04
CA ILE A 122 12.61 5.41 22.27
C ILE A 122 14.02 5.05 22.78
N PRO A 123 14.17 4.39 23.94
CA PRO A 123 15.48 3.99 24.42
C PRO A 123 16.09 2.98 23.44
N SER A 124 17.36 3.19 23.11
CA SER A 124 18.14 2.24 22.31
C SER A 124 18.32 0.92 23.09
N PRO A 125 18.24 -0.25 22.44
CA PRO A 125 18.53 -1.51 23.09
C PRO A 125 19.96 -1.54 23.63
N ASN A 126 20.15 -2.06 24.84
CA ASN A 126 21.45 -2.29 25.46
C ASN A 126 22.15 -3.47 24.77
N LEU A 127 22.78 -3.21 23.62
CA LEU A 127 23.68 -4.16 22.98
C LEU A 127 25.12 -3.88 23.43
N PRO A 128 25.93 -4.93 23.68
CA PRO A 128 27.34 -4.74 23.96
C PRO A 128 28.02 -4.06 22.77
N LYS A 129 28.91 -3.11 23.06
CA LYS A 129 29.59 -2.27 22.05
C LYS A 129 30.41 -3.08 21.04
N SER A 130 30.71 -4.34 21.37
CA SER A 130 31.45 -5.31 20.57
C SER A 130 30.58 -6.23 19.71
N TRP A 131 29.25 -6.16 19.79
CA TRP A 131 28.39 -6.97 18.93
C TRP A 131 28.50 -6.50 17.49
N THR A 132 29.27 -7.22 16.70
CA THR A 132 29.33 -7.09 15.25
C THR A 132 28.62 -8.29 14.64
N PRO A 133 27.72 -8.09 13.66
CA PRO A 133 27.12 -9.21 12.95
C PRO A 133 28.23 -10.06 12.32
N ASN A 134 28.38 -11.30 12.75
CA ASN A 134 29.33 -12.23 12.17
C ASN A 134 28.92 -12.48 10.70
N LYS A 135 29.73 -12.00 9.76
CA LYS A 135 29.50 -12.23 8.33
C LYS A 135 29.86 -13.69 8.04
N ARG A 136 28.87 -14.57 8.02
CA ARG A 136 29.07 -15.94 7.54
C ARG A 136 29.44 -15.90 6.06
N ASN A 137 30.58 -16.46 5.69
CA ASN A 137 30.97 -16.65 4.30
C ASN A 137 30.15 -17.82 3.75
N LEU A 138 29.02 -17.52 3.11
CA LEU A 138 28.16 -18.54 2.47
C LEU A 138 28.88 -19.35 1.37
N ALA A 139 30.06 -18.90 0.92
CA ALA A 139 30.86 -19.59 -0.10
C ALA A 139 31.67 -20.77 0.46
N ASP A 140 32.04 -20.73 1.74
CA ASP A 140 32.94 -21.73 2.36
C ASP A 140 32.19 -22.77 3.20
N GLU A 141 30.88 -22.57 3.45
CA GLU A 141 30.09 -23.52 4.22
C GLU A 141 29.57 -24.66 3.32
N PRO A 142 29.82 -25.93 3.67
CA PRO A 142 29.28 -27.05 2.90
C PRO A 142 27.76 -27.05 2.99
N LEU A 143 27.08 -26.87 1.85
CA LEU A 143 25.63 -26.98 1.75
C LEU A 143 25.22 -28.39 2.18
N SER A 144 24.37 -28.48 3.21
CA SER A 144 23.83 -29.76 3.64
C SER A 144 23.01 -30.36 2.48
N LYS A 145 23.46 -31.49 1.96
CA LYS A 145 22.74 -32.24 0.93
C LYS A 145 21.50 -32.86 1.58
N VAL A 146 20.35 -32.22 1.41
CA VAL A 146 19.06 -32.81 1.80
C VAL A 146 18.85 -34.05 0.91
N LYS A 147 18.85 -35.24 1.51
CA LYS A 147 18.39 -36.46 0.84
C LYS A 147 16.90 -36.30 0.58
N LYS A 148 16.50 -36.31 -0.70
CA LYS A 148 15.08 -36.41 -1.07
C LYS A 148 14.60 -37.81 -0.67
N ILE A 149 13.54 -37.85 0.11
CA ILE A 149 12.71 -39.04 0.37
C ILE A 149 11.54 -38.95 -0.59
#